data_AF-V4BNQ7-F1
#
_entry.id   AF-V4BNQ7-F1
#
_cell.length_a   1.000
_cell.length_b   1.000
_cell.length_c   1.000
_cell.angle_alpha   90.00
_cell.angle_beta   90.00
_cell.angle_gamma   90.00
#
_symmetry.space_group_name_H-M   'P 1'
#
loop_
_entity.id
_entity.type
_entity.pdbx_description
1 polymer ?
#
loop_
_entity_poly.entity_id
_entity_poly.type
_entity_poly.pdbx_seq_one_letter_code
_entity_poly.pdbx_strand_id
1 'polypeptide(L)' 'ETWCPKIYFNHKCFSGPYLSKFRIAELPRCVGPGPIVLVMKEVLSMLINVAYKSCRVLRELQLDGPSNPSMHQQHLKAK' A
#
# COMPACT_ATOMS: atom_id res chain seq x y z
N GLU A 1 -15.79 -13.89 -4.04
CA GLU A 1 -14.99 -12.68 -3.78
C GLU A 1 -14.24 -12.84 -2.47
N THR A 2 -12.97 -12.45 -2.41
CA THR A 2 -12.14 -12.60 -1.20
C THR A 2 -12.28 -11.37 -0.31
N TRP A 3 -12.56 -11.62 0.97
CA TRP A 3 -12.73 -10.59 1.99
C TRP A 3 -11.42 -10.39 2.76
N CYS A 4 -11.05 -9.13 3.01
CA CYS A 4 -9.84 -8.77 3.74
C CYS A 4 -10.20 -8.30 5.15
N PRO A 5 -9.52 -8.82 6.20
CA PRO A 5 -9.65 -8.31 7.56
C PRO A 5 -9.05 -6.89 7.67
N LYS A 6 -9.15 -6.29 8.86
CA LYS A 6 -8.51 -4.99 9.13
C LYS A 6 -6.99 -5.09 9.00
N ILE A 7 -6.40 -4.20 8.24
CA ILE A 7 -4.94 -4.01 8.16
C ILE A 7 -4.56 -2.81 9.00
N TYR A 8 -3.72 -3.02 10.02
CA TYR A 8 -3.27 -1.97 10.94
C TYR A 8 -1.90 -1.42 10.52
N PHE A 9 -1.73 -0.10 10.61
CA PHE A 9 -0.42 0.53 10.41
C PHE A 9 0.34 0.59 11.74
N ASN A 10 1.47 -0.11 11.82
CA ASN A 10 2.34 -0.06 12.99
C ASN A 10 3.60 0.77 12.71
N HIS A 11 3.51 2.08 12.94
CA HIS A 11 4.65 3.00 12.78
C HIS A 11 5.79 2.76 13.80
N LYS A 12 5.61 1.91 14.81
CA LYS A 12 6.69 1.57 15.75
C LYS A 12 7.68 0.56 15.16
N CYS A 13 7.27 -0.18 14.12
CA CYS A 13 8.14 -1.10 13.38
C CYS A 13 9.05 -0.35 12.41
N PHE A 14 9.99 -1.10 11.82
CA PHE A 14 10.83 -0.60 10.73
C PHE A 14 9.97 -0.15 9.55
N SER A 15 10.12 1.11 9.14
CA SER A 15 9.34 1.72 8.04
C SER A 15 10.02 1.60 6.67
N GLY A 16 11.22 1.03 6.59
CA GLY A 16 11.95 0.93 5.33
C GLY A 16 12.64 2.24 4.90
N PRO A 17 13.40 2.20 3.79
CA PRO A 17 14.24 3.32 3.34
C PRO A 17 13.45 4.45 2.65
N TYR A 18 12.19 4.21 2.25
CA TYR A 18 11.42 5.15 1.42
C TYR A 18 10.16 5.70 2.08
N LEU A 19 9.75 5.19 3.26
CA LEU A 19 8.52 5.61 3.93
C LEU A 19 8.79 6.43 5.20
N SER A 20 7.99 7.47 5.39
CA SER A 20 8.08 8.33 6.57
C SER A 20 7.42 7.71 7.79
N LYS A 21 8.23 7.31 8.78
CA LYS A 21 7.74 6.87 10.09
C LYS A 21 6.76 7.88 10.70
N PHE A 22 7.10 9.18 10.64
CA PHE A 22 6.26 10.25 11.17
C PHE A 22 4.93 10.35 10.41
N ARG A 23 4.95 10.34 9.07
CA ARG A 23 3.71 10.42 8.29
C ARG A 23 2.86 9.13 8.37
N ILE A 24 3.47 7.96 8.55
CA ILE A 24 2.75 6.71 8.83
C ILE A 24 2.03 6.81 10.18
N ALA A 25 2.61 7.48 11.17
CA ALA A 25 1.94 7.71 12.45
C ALA A 25 0.70 8.60 12.35
N GLU A 26 0.59 9.40 11.28
CA GLU A 26 -0.57 10.26 10.98
C GLU A 26 -1.65 9.54 10.14
N LEU A 27 -1.37 8.33 9.63
CA LEU A 27 -2.36 7.52 8.93
C LEU A 27 -3.47 7.05 9.89
N PRO A 28 -4.67 6.71 9.39
CA PRO A 28 -5.69 6.07 10.23
C PRO A 28 -5.14 4.80 10.87
N ARG A 29 -5.69 4.39 12.01
CA ARG A 29 -5.21 3.20 12.74
C ARG A 29 -5.25 1.92 11.89
N CYS A 30 -6.23 1.80 11.01
CA CYS A 30 -6.39 0.65 10.12
C CYS A 30 -7.23 0.98 8.87
N VAL A 31 -7.15 0.12 7.87
CA VAL A 31 -8.05 0.06 6.70
C VAL A 31 -8.84 -1.25 6.73
N GLY A 32 -10.11 -1.21 6.32
CA GLY A 32 -11.01 -2.38 6.28
C GLY A 32 -11.86 -2.56 7.55
N PRO A 33 -12.56 -3.69 7.69
CA PRO A 33 -12.58 -4.83 6.77
C PRO A 33 -13.33 -4.51 5.46
N GLY A 34 -13.10 -5.28 4.40
CA GLY A 34 -13.75 -5.04 3.10
C GLY A 34 -13.29 -5.96 1.98
N PRO A 35 -13.77 -5.76 0.74
CA PRO A 35 -13.28 -6.48 -0.43
C PRO A 35 -11.76 -6.31 -0.59
N ILE A 36 -11.02 -7.40 -0.79
CA ILE A 36 -9.55 -7.40 -0.73
C ILE A 36 -8.91 -6.39 -1.68
N VAL A 37 -9.47 -6.23 -2.88
CA VAL A 37 -8.95 -5.32 -3.90
C VAL A 37 -9.04 -3.88 -3.43
N LEU A 38 -10.16 -3.50 -2.80
CA LEU A 38 -10.38 -2.14 -2.31
C LEU A 38 -9.52 -1.85 -1.09
N VAL A 39 -9.47 -2.79 -0.13
CA VAL A 39 -8.63 -2.64 1.07
C VAL A 39 -7.15 -2.51 0.70
N MET A 40 -6.65 -3.38 -0.18
CA MET A 40 -5.25 -3.33 -0.61
C MET A 40 -4.94 -2.06 -1.41
N LYS A 41 -5.84 -1.64 -2.31
CA LYS A 41 -5.66 -0.40 -3.09
C LYS A 41 -5.55 0.82 -2.17
N GLU A 42 -6.39 0.90 -1.16
CA GLU A 42 -6.38 2.01 -0.21
C GLU A 42 -5.11 1.99 0.65
N VAL A 43 -4.72 0.83 1.20
CA VAL A 43 -3.48 0.67 1.98
C VAL A 43 -2.26 1.09 1.17
N LEU A 44 -2.11 0.58 -0.06
CA LEU A 44 -0.98 0.91 -0.92
C LEU A 44 -0.98 2.39 -1.30
N SER A 45 -2.15 2.96 -1.60
CA SER A 45 -2.27 4.40 -1.91
C SER A 45 -1.86 5.28 -0.73
N MET A 46 -2.26 4.93 0.50
CA MET A 46 -1.83 5.62 1.71
C MET A 46 -0.30 5.54 1.89
N LEU A 47 0.29 4.35 1.74
CA LEU A 47 1.74 4.15 1.87
C LEU A 47 2.54 4.92 0.81
N ILE A 48 2.09 4.93 -0.44
CA ILE A 48 2.73 5.68 -1.53
C ILE A 48 2.73 7.18 -1.22
N ASN A 49 1.62 7.71 -0.69
CA ASN A 49 1.49 9.15 -0.40
C ASN A 49 2.30 9.62 0.81
N VAL A 50 2.56 8.75 1.79
CA VAL A 50 3.42 9.08 2.94
C VAL A 50 4.92 8.86 2.67
N ALA A 51 5.26 8.30 1.51
CA ALA A 51 6.64 8.07 1.11
C ALA A 51 7.40 9.39 0.89
N TYR A 52 8.70 9.42 1.20
CA TYR A 52 9.57 10.53 0.81
C TYR A 52 9.94 10.45 -0.69
N LYS A 53 9.94 9.24 -1.23
CA LYS A 53 10.28 8.93 -2.64
C LYS A 53 9.19 8.06 -3.25
N SER A 54 8.00 8.61 -3.43
CA SER A 54 6.82 7.91 -3.96
C SER A 54 7.09 7.21 -5.31
N CYS A 55 7.86 7.83 -6.20
CA CYS A 55 8.27 7.20 -7.47
C CYS A 55 9.10 5.92 -7.27
N ARG A 56 9.96 5.87 -6.24
CA ARG A 56 10.72 4.65 -5.92
C ARG A 56 9.79 3.57 -5.38
N VAL A 57 8.87 3.92 -4.49
CA VAL A 57 7.87 2.97 -3.97
C VAL A 57 7.00 2.41 -5.10
N LEU A 58 6.53 3.24 -6.02
CA LEU A 58 5.77 2.79 -7.20
C LEU A 58 6.57 1.82 -8.06
N ARG A 59 7.88 2.07 -8.24
CA ARG A 59 8.75 1.18 -9.00
C ARG A 59 8.92 -0.18 -8.31
N GLU A 60 9.07 -0.22 -6.99
CA GLU A 60 9.16 -1.48 -6.22
C GLU A 60 7.84 -2.28 -6.26
N LEU A 61 6.69 -1.60 -6.34
CA LEU A 61 5.37 -2.25 -6.43
C LEU A 61 5.01 -2.69 -7.85
N GLN A 62 5.68 -2.14 -8.87
CA GLN A 62 5.39 -2.44 -10.25
C GLN A 62 5.78 -3.89 -10.57
N LEU A 63 4.86 -4.63 -11.19
CA LEU A 63 5.20 -5.93 -11.74
C LEU A 63 6.21 -5.76 -12.89
N ASP A 64 7.39 -6.36 -12.74
CA ASP A 64 8.34 -6.51 -13.83
C ASP A 64 8.03 -7.78 -14.63
N GLY A 65 7.77 -7.62 -15.93
CA GLY A 65 7.44 -8.73 -16.83
C GLY A 65 5.92 -9.00 -16.99
N PRO A 66 5.56 -10.15 -17.59
CA PRO A 66 4.17 -10.46 -17.90
C PRO A 66 3.38 -10.82 -16.63
N SER A 67 2.10 -10.40 -16.59
CA SER A 67 1.17 -10.82 -15.54
C SER A 67 0.75 -12.27 -15.69
N ASN A 68 0.62 -12.97 -14.56
CA ASN A 68 -0.03 -14.26 -14.48
C ASN A 68 -1.57 -14.10 -14.56
N PRO A 69 -2.31 -14.96 -15.28
CA PRO A 69 -3.78 -14.98 -15.27
C PRO A 69 -4.45 -15.00 -13.89
N SER A 70 -3.78 -15.52 -12.85
CA SER A 70 -4.29 -15.51 -11.47
C SER A 70 -4.08 -14.18 -10.73
N MET A 71 -3.37 -13.23 -11.33
CA MET A 71 -3.13 -11.91 -10.75
C MET A 71 -4.28 -10.94 -11.04
N HIS A 72 -4.51 -10.04 -10.09
CA HIS A 72 -5.41 -8.93 -10.25
C HIS A 72 -4.62 -7.64 -10.49
N GLN A 73 -4.72 -7.07 -11.70
CA GLN A 73 -4.01 -5.84 -12.05
C GLN A 73 -4.70 -4.60 -11.46
N GLN A 74 -3.89 -3.67 -10.94
CA GLN A 74 -4.36 -2.38 -10.42
C GLN A 74 -3.40 -1.25 -10.81
N HIS A 75 -3.97 -0.12 -11.23
CA HIS A 75 -3.21 1.11 -11.46
C HIS A 75 -3.16 1.93 -10.17
N LEU A 76 -1.94 2.20 -9.70
CA LEU A 76 -1.66 3.03 -8.53
C LEU A 76 -0.94 4.31 -8.98
N LYS A 77 -1.19 5.41 -8.27
CA LYS A 77 -0.52 6.69 -8.50
C LYS A 77 -0.22 7.37 -7.18
N ALA A 78 0.83 8.18 -7.16
CA ALA A 78 1.06 9.14 -6.09
C ALA A 78 0.19 10.38 -6.30
N LYS A 79 -0.25 11.00 -5.20
CA LYS A 79 -0.84 12.34 -5.21
C LYS A 79 0.22 13.42 -5.35
#